data_AF-A0A518ALU0-F1
#
_entry.id   AF-A0A518ALU0-F1
#
_cell.length_a   1.000
_cell.length_b   1.000
_cell.length_c   1.000
_cell.angle_alpha   90.00
_cell.angle_beta   90.00
_cell.angle_gamma   90.00
#
_symmetry.space_group_name_H-M   'P 1'
#
loop_
_entity.id
_entity.type
_entity.pdbx_description
1 polymer ?
#
loop_
_entity_poly.entity_id
_entity_poly.type
_entity_poly.pdbx_seq_one_letter_code
_entity_poly.pdbx_strand_id
1 'polypeptide(L)'
;MNSHSLLSAARSCAIFPYRSMRYRPFRGNWFPRSLFRKWRNLHLVTDVIVCIVDHFEPTRRNGEEAAAASVRDWCTDYAQQVNGIYDSHGRLPQHTWFYRAEYPNLGCIKELSRYCYDGYGELEFHLHHGHDNHDSFSKKLADGLEFFNSYGAMLTAEDTPQQRFAYIAGNWSLDNGSGDPSKSGCNTEISALRDAGCYCDFTFPAIGSKAQPRMSNSIYYATDTPSPKSYDLGTAVEVGKDPSGDLMIFQGPCGFNHRTVWFEDAAVESYSPISRERLNAWASPHVHVQGRPEWLFIKLHCHGMQSKELWCKPQVRQMFEWMKEEWHTDNRRLHFVNAREAYNIAKAAEAGKQGDPADYVNFEIAQPANRLIHCQSPWQLLQFSNTQLKLSLDSGPATTLMAGNLVLQFHDHSPRPRMVEMQLSHNEVVTIRVDSRAGALHTHDGTYQHLEPGVIHTIDTPTTWK
;
A
#
# COMPACT_ATOMS: atom_id res chain seq x y z
N MET A 1 -39.72 -25.99 0.98
CA MET A 1 -39.04 -24.75 0.53
C MET A 1 -38.67 -23.95 1.76
N ASN A 2 -37.38 -23.92 2.11
CA ASN A 2 -36.93 -23.38 3.40
C ASN A 2 -36.98 -21.84 3.43
N SER A 3 -37.50 -21.30 4.53
CA SER A 3 -37.66 -19.88 4.84
C SER A 3 -36.37 -19.05 4.72
N HIS A 4 -35.20 -19.68 4.85
CA HIS A 4 -33.89 -19.05 4.61
C HIS A 4 -33.65 -18.66 3.14
N SER A 5 -34.21 -19.36 2.17
CA SER A 5 -34.04 -19.04 0.74
C SER A 5 -34.89 -17.83 0.30
N LEU A 6 -36.04 -17.62 0.93
CA LEU A 6 -36.95 -16.51 0.63
C LEU A 6 -36.44 -15.19 1.22
N LEU A 7 -35.81 -15.23 2.40
CA LEU A 7 -35.19 -14.05 3.03
C LEU A 7 -33.92 -13.57 2.31
N SER A 8 -33.11 -14.48 1.75
CA SER A 8 -31.93 -14.08 0.95
C SER A 8 -32.36 -13.54 -0.44
N ALA A 9 -33.38 -14.13 -1.05
CA ALA A 9 -33.95 -13.65 -2.31
C ALA A 9 -34.62 -12.26 -2.16
N ALA A 10 -35.37 -12.03 -1.07
CA ALA A 10 -36.03 -10.75 -0.81
C ALA A 10 -35.04 -9.60 -0.53
N ARG A 11 -33.95 -9.85 0.20
CA ARG A 11 -32.86 -8.88 0.36
C ARG A 11 -32.13 -8.61 -0.95
N SER A 12 -31.95 -9.63 -1.79
CA SER A 12 -31.30 -9.49 -3.10
C SER A 12 -32.13 -8.62 -4.08
N CYS A 13 -33.46 -8.74 -4.05
CA CYS A 13 -34.37 -7.94 -4.89
C CYS A 13 -34.43 -6.45 -4.54
N ALA A 14 -34.34 -6.07 -3.26
CA ALA A 14 -34.36 -4.66 -2.85
C ALA A 14 -33.04 -3.93 -3.14
N ILE A 15 -31.92 -4.67 -3.18
CA ILE A 15 -30.60 -4.08 -3.43
C ILE A 15 -30.33 -3.98 -4.94
N PHE A 16 -30.94 -4.86 -5.77
CA PHE A 16 -30.74 -4.93 -7.22
C PHE A 16 -30.92 -3.60 -8.01
N PRO A 17 -31.91 -2.72 -7.71
CA PRO A 17 -32.06 -1.44 -8.41
C PRO A 17 -30.96 -0.43 -8.06
N TYR A 18 -30.61 -0.30 -6.77
CA TYR A 18 -29.49 0.52 -6.29
C TYR A 18 -28.16 0.03 -6.90
N ARG A 19 -28.01 -1.29 -6.96
CA ARG A 19 -26.84 -1.99 -7.48
C ARG A 19 -26.70 -1.89 -9.00
N SER A 20 -27.78 -1.99 -9.77
CA SER A 20 -27.74 -1.79 -11.23
C SER A 20 -27.55 -0.30 -11.61
N MET A 21 -28.06 0.64 -10.82
CA MET A 21 -27.75 2.07 -10.96
C MET A 21 -26.28 2.39 -10.66
N ARG A 22 -25.67 1.72 -9.67
CA ARG A 22 -24.28 1.94 -9.26
C ARG A 22 -23.28 1.46 -10.32
N TYR A 23 -23.42 0.24 -10.83
CA TYR A 23 -22.37 -0.39 -11.63
C TYR A 23 -22.46 -0.14 -13.14
N ARG A 24 -23.57 0.46 -13.63
CA ARG A 24 -23.78 0.90 -15.02
C ARG A 24 -22.93 0.10 -16.04
N PRO A 25 -23.20 -1.20 -16.24
CA PRO A 25 -22.22 -2.16 -16.77
C PRO A 25 -21.71 -1.88 -18.19
N PHE A 26 -22.40 -1.00 -18.93
CA PHE A 26 -22.00 -0.53 -20.26
C PHE A 26 -21.09 0.72 -20.22
N ARG A 27 -20.89 1.36 -19.08
CA ARG A 27 -19.93 2.47 -18.93
C ARG A 27 -18.52 1.94 -18.85
N GLY A 28 -17.63 2.50 -19.67
CA GLY A 28 -16.23 2.04 -19.78
C GLY A 28 -16.01 0.85 -20.72
N ASN A 29 -17.07 0.27 -21.33
CA ASN A 29 -16.98 -0.84 -22.29
C ASN A 29 -16.16 -2.07 -21.83
N TRP A 30 -16.03 -2.29 -20.52
CA TRP A 30 -15.27 -3.40 -19.94
C TRP A 30 -16.00 -4.75 -20.04
N PHE A 31 -17.33 -4.73 -19.89
CA PHE A 31 -18.15 -5.93 -19.75
C PHE A 31 -18.12 -6.87 -20.98
N PRO A 32 -18.20 -6.39 -22.24
CA PRO A 32 -18.11 -7.27 -23.41
C PRO A 32 -16.83 -8.09 -23.46
N ARG A 33 -15.66 -7.52 -23.10
CA ARG A 33 -14.38 -8.26 -23.06
C ARG A 33 -14.32 -9.27 -21.92
N SER A 34 -14.93 -8.97 -20.78
CA SER A 34 -14.97 -9.89 -19.63
C SER A 34 -15.73 -11.20 -19.92
N LEU A 35 -16.72 -11.16 -20.82
CA LEU A 35 -17.52 -12.32 -21.22
C LEU A 35 -16.78 -13.32 -22.15
N PHE A 36 -15.73 -12.90 -22.84
CA PHE A 36 -14.96 -13.75 -23.76
C PHE A 36 -13.76 -14.43 -23.11
N ARG A 37 -13.52 -14.22 -21.81
CA ARG A 37 -12.39 -14.81 -21.11
C ARG A 37 -12.76 -16.25 -20.71
N LYS A 38 -12.05 -17.23 -21.29
CA LYS A 38 -12.20 -18.65 -20.94
C LYS A 38 -11.94 -18.84 -19.44
N TRP A 39 -12.75 -19.65 -18.77
CA TRP A 39 -12.46 -20.13 -17.42
C TRP A 39 -11.06 -20.74 -17.39
N ARG A 40 -10.15 -20.17 -16.58
CA ARG A 40 -8.75 -20.60 -16.51
C ARG A 40 -8.57 -21.61 -15.38
N ASN A 41 -7.76 -22.63 -15.65
CA ASN A 41 -7.48 -23.71 -14.71
C ASN A 41 -6.61 -23.20 -13.56
N LEU A 42 -7.20 -23.06 -12.37
CA LEU A 42 -6.46 -22.76 -11.13
C LEU A 42 -5.52 -23.92 -10.69
N HIS A 43 -5.57 -25.06 -11.39
CA HIS A 43 -4.67 -26.19 -11.16
C HIS A 43 -3.19 -25.89 -11.41
N LEU A 44 -2.86 -24.86 -12.19
CA LEU A 44 -1.48 -24.41 -12.42
C LEU A 44 -0.98 -23.43 -11.36
N VAL A 45 -1.85 -22.94 -10.46
CA VAL A 45 -1.48 -21.91 -9.48
C VAL A 45 -0.77 -22.54 -8.29
N THR A 46 0.52 -22.23 -8.17
CA THR A 46 1.37 -22.59 -7.02
C THR A 46 1.46 -21.47 -6.00
N ASP A 47 1.20 -20.23 -6.38
CA ASP A 47 1.35 -19.06 -5.52
C ASP A 47 0.16 -18.13 -5.65
N VAL A 48 -0.47 -17.80 -4.51
CA VAL A 48 -1.55 -16.82 -4.41
C VAL A 48 -1.03 -15.62 -3.63
N ILE A 49 -0.92 -14.51 -4.33
CA ILE A 49 -0.33 -13.26 -3.84
C ILE A 49 -1.48 -12.28 -3.60
N VAL A 50 -1.75 -12.00 -2.33
CA VAL A 50 -2.87 -11.14 -1.91
C VAL A 50 -2.34 -9.78 -1.49
N CYS A 51 -2.85 -8.74 -2.14
CA CYS A 51 -2.53 -7.34 -1.86
C CYS A 51 -3.81 -6.60 -1.48
N ILE A 52 -3.79 -5.84 -0.38
CA ILE A 52 -4.87 -4.94 0.01
C ILE A 52 -4.42 -3.50 -0.22
N VAL A 53 -5.22 -2.75 -0.99
CA VAL A 53 -5.01 -1.33 -1.24
C VAL A 53 -6.18 -0.52 -0.67
N ASP A 54 -5.88 0.49 0.12
CA ASP A 54 -6.89 1.25 0.87
C ASP A 54 -6.87 2.72 0.48
N HIS A 55 -8.00 3.23 0.01
CA HIS A 55 -8.27 4.66 -0.15
C HIS A 55 -8.42 5.30 1.24
N PHE A 56 -7.29 5.49 1.91
CA PHE A 56 -7.25 5.76 3.34
C PHE A 56 -7.46 7.24 3.61
N GLU A 57 -8.69 7.61 3.94
CA GLU A 57 -9.11 9.00 4.08
C GLU A 57 -9.63 9.32 5.49
N PRO A 58 -8.75 9.62 6.46
CA PRO A 58 -9.19 10.13 7.75
C PRO A 58 -9.90 11.48 7.60
N THR A 59 -10.87 11.72 8.48
CA THR A 59 -11.70 12.92 8.43
C THR A 59 -11.13 14.06 9.28
N ARG A 60 -11.14 15.28 8.72
CA ARG A 60 -10.81 16.53 9.45
C ARG A 60 -11.95 17.07 10.31
N ARG A 61 -13.12 16.41 10.36
CA ARG A 61 -14.35 16.94 10.96
C ARG A 61 -14.19 17.35 12.43
N ASN A 62 -13.39 16.62 13.19
CA ASN A 62 -13.23 16.78 14.63
C ASN A 62 -11.85 17.33 15.04
N GLY A 63 -11.07 17.87 14.10
CA GLY A 63 -9.71 18.34 14.34
C GLY A 63 -8.63 17.29 14.06
N GLU A 64 -7.37 17.75 14.08
CA GLU A 64 -6.21 16.96 13.66
C GLU A 64 -5.88 15.83 14.65
N GLU A 65 -5.96 16.10 15.95
CA GLU A 65 -5.69 15.14 17.00
C GLU A 65 -6.74 14.02 17.03
N ALA A 66 -8.00 14.37 16.80
CA ALA A 66 -9.09 13.39 16.70
C ALA A 66 -8.93 12.49 15.47
N ALA A 67 -8.43 13.05 14.35
CA ALA A 67 -8.10 12.26 13.17
C ALA A 67 -6.96 11.27 13.46
N ALA A 68 -5.87 11.74 14.10
CA ALA A 68 -4.75 10.89 14.49
C ALA A 68 -5.17 9.78 15.47
N ALA A 69 -5.99 10.10 16.48
CA ALA A 69 -6.55 9.10 17.39
C ALA A 69 -7.39 8.05 16.65
N SER A 70 -8.24 8.47 15.69
CA SER A 70 -9.06 7.55 14.91
C SER A 70 -8.22 6.60 14.03
N VAL A 71 -7.11 7.10 13.47
CA VAL A 71 -6.12 6.30 12.74
C VAL A 71 -5.43 5.31 13.67
N ARG A 72 -4.98 5.75 14.85
CA ARG A 72 -4.38 4.86 15.86
C ARG A 72 -5.32 3.72 16.24
N ASP A 73 -6.58 4.04 16.52
CA ASP A 73 -7.60 3.05 16.86
C ASP A 73 -7.81 2.07 15.70
N TRP A 74 -7.91 2.57 14.46
CA TRP A 74 -8.05 1.73 13.28
C TRP A 74 -6.89 0.74 13.16
N CYS A 75 -5.66 1.21 13.28
CA CYS A 75 -4.47 0.37 13.18
C CYS A 75 -4.38 -0.64 14.33
N THR A 76 -4.72 -0.22 15.54
CA THR A 76 -4.76 -1.09 16.73
C THR A 76 -5.75 -2.23 16.53
N ASP A 77 -6.95 -1.91 16.07
CA ASP A 77 -7.99 -2.90 15.84
C ASP A 77 -7.65 -3.83 14.66
N TYR A 78 -7.06 -3.29 13.58
CA TYR A 78 -6.57 -4.09 12.45
C TYR A 78 -5.50 -5.08 12.91
N ALA A 79 -4.51 -4.62 13.68
CA ALA A 79 -3.47 -5.48 14.26
C ALA A 79 -4.08 -6.62 15.09
N GLN A 80 -5.10 -6.35 15.90
CA GLN A 80 -5.84 -7.39 16.63
C GLN A 80 -6.52 -8.40 15.70
N GLN A 81 -7.04 -7.98 14.54
CA GLN A 81 -7.69 -8.89 13.60
C GLN A 81 -6.71 -9.80 12.87
N VAL A 82 -5.48 -9.34 12.60
CA VAL A 82 -4.53 -10.09 11.76
C VAL A 82 -3.48 -10.86 12.55
N ASN A 83 -3.18 -10.46 13.80
CA ASN A 83 -2.21 -11.14 14.65
C ASN A 83 -2.54 -12.64 14.79
N GLY A 84 -1.52 -13.49 14.64
CA GLY A 84 -1.66 -14.95 14.69
C GLY A 84 -2.13 -15.60 13.38
N ILE A 85 -2.46 -14.82 12.35
CA ILE A 85 -2.69 -15.32 11.00
C ILE A 85 -1.41 -15.13 10.20
N TYR A 86 -0.88 -16.22 9.67
CA TYR A 86 0.37 -16.21 8.93
C TYR A 86 0.21 -16.89 7.58
N ASP A 87 0.89 -16.32 6.60
CA ASP A 87 1.04 -16.88 5.26
C ASP A 87 2.11 -18.00 5.22
N SER A 88 2.56 -18.40 4.03
CA SER A 88 3.55 -19.47 3.86
C SER A 88 4.95 -19.16 4.40
N HIS A 89 5.24 -17.90 4.72
CA HIS A 89 6.54 -17.44 5.21
C HIS A 89 6.47 -16.83 6.61
N GLY A 90 5.40 -17.12 7.35
CA GLY A 90 5.23 -16.59 8.70
C GLY A 90 4.88 -15.11 8.74
N ARG A 91 4.41 -14.53 7.62
CA ARG A 91 4.09 -13.10 7.53
C ARG A 91 2.61 -12.85 7.83
N LEU A 92 2.35 -11.78 8.58
CA LEU A 92 1.00 -11.29 8.86
C LEU A 92 0.34 -10.72 7.59
N PRO A 93 -1.01 -10.75 7.50
CA PRO A 93 -1.73 -9.97 6.49
C PRO A 93 -1.26 -8.51 6.42
N GLN A 94 -0.87 -8.08 5.23
CA GLN A 94 -0.34 -6.74 4.96
C GLN A 94 -1.43 -5.80 4.48
N HIS A 95 -1.33 -4.53 4.87
CA HIS A 95 -2.23 -3.47 4.43
C HIS A 95 -1.45 -2.34 3.76
N THR A 96 -1.90 -1.87 2.60
CA THR A 96 -1.30 -0.71 1.95
C THR A 96 -2.22 0.49 2.12
N TRP A 97 -1.84 1.44 2.97
CA TRP A 97 -2.60 2.67 3.17
C TRP A 97 -2.23 3.67 2.09
N PHE A 98 -3.11 3.94 1.14
CA PHE A 98 -2.94 5.06 0.22
C PHE A 98 -3.55 6.30 0.88
N TYR A 99 -2.70 7.09 1.53
CA TYR A 99 -3.15 8.23 2.35
C TYR A 99 -3.39 9.46 1.50
N ARG A 100 -4.50 10.16 1.75
CA ARG A 100 -4.87 11.40 1.05
C ARG A 100 -3.87 12.54 1.28
N ALA A 101 -3.04 12.84 0.29
CA ALA A 101 -2.02 13.88 0.36
C ALA A 101 -2.60 15.30 0.54
N GLU A 102 -3.84 15.54 0.09
CA GLU A 102 -4.50 16.84 0.26
C GLU A 102 -4.98 17.14 1.69
N TYR A 103 -4.76 16.23 2.64
CA TYR A 103 -4.99 16.46 4.07
C TYR A 103 -3.71 16.14 4.87
N PRO A 104 -2.70 17.02 4.86
CA PRO A 104 -1.45 16.79 5.56
C PRO A 104 -1.65 16.87 7.09
N ASN A 105 -1.63 15.72 7.76
CA ASN A 105 -1.73 15.60 9.22
C ASN A 105 -0.59 14.73 9.78
N LEU A 106 0.41 15.38 10.39
CA LEU A 106 1.60 14.70 10.94
C LEU A 106 1.24 13.68 12.02
N GLY A 107 0.18 13.94 12.80
CA GLY A 107 -0.33 12.99 13.79
C GLY A 107 -0.74 11.67 13.14
N CYS A 108 -1.49 11.71 12.04
CA CYS A 108 -1.90 10.51 11.31
C CYS A 108 -0.71 9.76 10.70
N ILE A 109 0.22 10.48 10.07
CA ILE A 109 1.38 9.84 9.43
C ILE A 109 2.33 9.23 10.44
N LYS A 110 2.52 9.86 11.60
CA LYS A 110 3.25 9.26 12.72
C LYS A 110 2.65 7.92 13.14
N GLU A 111 1.33 7.85 13.32
CA GLU A 111 0.67 6.57 13.66
C GLU A 111 0.85 5.55 12.54
N LEU A 112 0.64 5.90 11.28
CA LEU A 112 0.82 4.95 10.16
C LEU A 112 2.27 4.48 10.02
N SER A 113 3.24 5.39 10.15
CA SER A 113 4.67 5.07 10.14
C SER A 113 5.03 4.09 11.25
N ARG A 114 4.43 4.23 12.45
CA ARG A 114 4.60 3.25 13.52
C ARG A 114 4.15 1.85 13.11
N TYR A 115 2.99 1.72 12.48
CA TYR A 115 2.48 0.41 12.05
C TYR A 115 3.19 -0.14 10.80
N CYS A 116 3.79 0.73 9.98
CA CYS A 116 4.74 0.31 8.94
C CYS A 116 5.97 -0.34 9.58
N TYR A 117 6.59 0.33 10.56
CA TYR A 117 7.74 -0.20 11.32
C TYR A 117 7.41 -1.52 12.02
N ASP A 118 6.22 -1.64 12.62
CA ASP A 118 5.79 -2.85 13.33
C ASP A 118 5.41 -4.03 12.41
N GLY A 119 5.49 -3.88 11.08
CA GLY A 119 5.32 -5.00 10.15
C GLY A 119 3.92 -5.20 9.59
N TYR A 120 2.98 -4.27 9.83
CA TYR A 120 1.57 -4.43 9.44
C TYR A 120 1.24 -3.97 8.01
N GLY A 121 2.14 -3.23 7.37
CA GLY A 121 1.85 -2.65 6.07
C GLY A 121 2.87 -1.65 5.56
N GLU A 122 2.47 -0.91 4.54
CA GLU A 122 3.21 0.21 3.92
C GLU A 122 2.27 1.39 3.61
N LEU A 123 2.85 2.59 3.52
CA LEU A 123 2.16 3.85 3.26
C LEU A 123 2.46 4.30 1.82
N GLU A 124 1.41 4.56 1.05
CA GLU A 124 1.45 4.94 -0.37
C GLU A 124 0.57 6.17 -0.67
N PHE A 125 0.60 6.68 -1.91
CA PHE A 125 0.13 8.03 -2.23
C PHE A 125 -1.29 8.03 -2.80
N HIS A 126 -2.21 8.75 -2.15
CA HIS A 126 -3.55 9.00 -2.67
C HIS A 126 -3.79 10.50 -2.82
N LEU A 127 -4.49 10.94 -3.88
CA LEU A 127 -4.78 12.36 -4.03
C LEU A 127 -6.09 12.63 -4.77
N HIS A 128 -6.90 13.52 -4.20
CA HIS A 128 -8.01 14.16 -4.91
C HIS A 128 -7.57 15.50 -5.51
N HIS A 129 -7.76 15.68 -6.81
CA HIS A 129 -7.19 16.83 -7.54
C HIS A 129 -8.12 17.41 -8.62
N GLY A 130 -9.29 17.87 -8.20
CA GLY A 130 -10.21 18.56 -9.10
C GLY A 130 -9.59 19.82 -9.72
N HIS A 131 -9.79 19.98 -11.02
CA HIS A 131 -9.44 21.14 -11.85
C HIS A 131 -7.95 21.43 -12.01
N ASP A 132 -7.08 20.50 -11.61
CA ASP A 132 -5.65 20.66 -11.80
C ASP A 132 -5.22 20.47 -13.25
N ASN A 133 -4.15 21.17 -13.64
CA ASN A 133 -3.39 20.89 -14.86
C ASN A 133 -2.07 20.19 -14.49
N HIS A 134 -1.20 19.95 -15.48
CA HIS A 134 0.09 19.29 -15.24
C HIS A 134 0.89 19.97 -14.12
N ASP A 135 1.07 21.29 -14.18
CA ASP A 135 1.91 22.01 -13.24
C ASP A 135 1.33 22.02 -11.82
N SER A 136 0.03 22.27 -11.67
CA SER A 136 -0.61 22.31 -10.35
C SER A 136 -0.72 20.92 -9.72
N PHE A 137 -0.89 19.87 -10.53
CA PHE A 137 -0.83 18.49 -10.09
C PHE A 137 0.59 18.09 -9.66
N SER A 138 1.60 18.36 -10.49
CA SER A 138 3.01 18.09 -10.17
C SER A 138 3.47 18.80 -8.90
N LYS A 139 3.00 20.03 -8.67
CA LYS A 139 3.23 20.73 -7.40
C LYS A 139 2.64 19.99 -6.20
N LYS A 140 1.40 19.50 -6.29
CA LYS A 140 0.76 18.74 -5.20
C LYS A 140 1.44 17.41 -4.96
N LEU A 141 1.96 16.75 -6.00
CA LEU A 141 2.79 15.56 -5.85
C LEU A 141 4.05 15.89 -5.04
N ALA A 142 4.80 16.93 -5.42
CA ALA A 142 6.00 17.34 -4.71
C ALA A 142 5.72 17.69 -3.23
N ASP A 143 4.71 18.52 -2.97
CA ASP A 143 4.33 18.92 -1.61
C ASP A 143 3.90 17.70 -0.76
N GLY A 144 3.15 16.76 -1.35
CA GLY A 144 2.73 15.53 -0.67
C GLY A 144 3.89 14.58 -0.39
N LEU A 145 4.82 14.42 -1.33
CA LEU A 145 5.98 13.53 -1.19
C LEU A 145 6.93 14.05 -0.11
N GLU A 146 7.19 15.36 -0.07
CA GLU A 146 7.94 16.00 1.02
C GLU A 146 7.30 15.70 2.39
N PHE A 147 5.97 15.81 2.47
CA PHE A 147 5.22 15.50 3.68
C PHE A 147 5.36 14.02 4.11
N PHE A 148 5.19 13.06 3.21
CA PHE A 148 5.33 11.63 3.54
C PHE A 148 6.77 11.23 3.88
N ASN A 149 7.74 11.78 3.16
CA ASN A 149 9.16 11.56 3.36
C ASN A 149 9.65 12.03 4.74
N SER A 150 8.97 13.01 5.35
CA SER A 150 9.26 13.47 6.73
C SER A 150 9.03 12.42 7.82
N TYR A 151 8.48 11.26 7.46
CA TYR A 151 8.40 10.08 8.33
C TYR A 151 8.99 8.82 7.66
N GLY A 152 9.84 8.99 6.65
CA GLY A 152 10.53 7.91 5.92
C GLY A 152 9.63 7.05 5.01
N ALA A 153 8.38 7.44 4.80
CA ALA A 153 7.51 6.78 3.84
C ALA A 153 7.90 7.17 2.41
N MET A 154 7.75 6.24 1.45
CA MET A 154 8.08 6.45 0.03
C MET A 154 9.54 6.85 -0.25
N LEU A 155 10.44 6.64 0.70
CA LEU A 155 11.89 6.77 0.55
C LEU A 155 12.52 5.39 0.72
N THR A 156 13.18 4.89 -0.31
CA THR A 156 13.83 3.57 -0.25
C THR A 156 14.97 3.55 0.76
N ALA A 157 15.09 2.44 1.50
CA ALA A 157 16.20 2.18 2.40
C ALA A 157 17.36 1.50 1.66
N GLU A 158 18.11 2.28 0.89
CA GLU A 158 19.27 1.83 0.12
C GLU A 158 20.39 2.89 0.09
N ASP A 159 21.58 2.53 -0.41
CA ASP A 159 22.79 3.39 -0.44
C ASP A 159 22.52 4.80 -0.96
N THR A 160 21.67 4.90 -1.98
CA THR A 160 21.15 6.17 -2.49
C THR A 160 19.63 6.15 -2.34
N PRO A 161 19.08 6.69 -1.25
CA PRO A 161 17.63 6.73 -1.05
C PRO A 161 16.93 7.37 -2.24
N GLN A 162 15.93 6.68 -2.78
CA GLN A 162 15.10 7.12 -3.89
C GLN A 162 13.69 7.38 -3.40
N GLN A 163 13.10 8.46 -3.91
CA GLN A 163 11.69 8.72 -3.75
C GLN A 163 10.90 7.83 -4.73
N ARG A 164 10.20 6.82 -4.21
CA ARG A 164 9.43 5.86 -5.00
C ARG A 164 8.09 5.59 -4.30
N PHE A 165 7.00 5.68 -5.06
CA PHE A 165 5.65 5.50 -4.53
C PHE A 165 4.69 4.84 -5.53
N ALA A 166 3.70 4.13 -5.01
CA ALA A 166 2.51 3.73 -5.75
C ALA A 166 1.42 4.79 -5.62
N TYR A 167 0.55 4.85 -6.61
CA TYR A 167 -0.50 5.85 -6.68
C TYR A 167 -1.90 5.23 -6.74
N ILE A 168 -2.84 5.91 -6.09
CA ILE A 168 -4.28 5.74 -6.33
C ILE A 168 -4.88 7.11 -6.59
N ALA A 169 -5.59 7.23 -7.71
CA ALA A 169 -6.33 8.44 -8.04
C ALA A 169 -7.61 8.57 -7.21
N GLY A 170 -7.79 9.74 -6.60
CA GLY A 170 -9.05 10.17 -6.00
C GLY A 170 -10.21 10.07 -6.99
N ASN A 171 -11.42 9.80 -6.48
CA ASN A 171 -12.62 9.56 -7.30
C ASN A 171 -12.46 8.48 -8.39
N TRP A 172 -11.46 7.59 -8.27
CA TRP A 172 -11.05 6.63 -9.29
C TRP A 172 -10.77 7.25 -10.66
N SER A 173 -10.37 8.53 -10.71
CA SER A 173 -10.31 9.31 -11.93
C SER A 173 -8.88 9.60 -12.37
N LEU A 174 -8.02 8.57 -12.39
CA LEU A 174 -6.67 8.67 -12.97
C LEU A 174 -6.75 9.29 -14.36
N ASP A 175 -5.82 10.16 -14.69
CA ASP A 175 -5.59 10.80 -15.98
C ASP A 175 -6.86 11.44 -16.57
N ASN A 176 -7.57 12.19 -15.71
CA ASN A 176 -8.89 12.76 -15.99
C ASN A 176 -9.86 11.73 -16.64
N GLY A 177 -9.75 10.47 -16.26
CA GLY A 177 -10.40 9.37 -16.98
C GLY A 177 -11.93 9.34 -16.82
N SER A 178 -12.46 10.06 -15.82
CA SER A 178 -13.90 10.27 -15.71
C SER A 178 -14.45 11.31 -16.72
N GLY A 179 -13.57 12.15 -17.28
CA GLY A 179 -13.92 13.29 -18.13
C GLY A 179 -14.66 14.39 -17.39
N ASP A 180 -14.51 14.45 -16.06
CA ASP A 180 -15.15 15.40 -15.17
C ASP A 180 -14.05 16.19 -14.44
N PRO A 181 -13.78 17.44 -14.85
CA PRO A 181 -12.72 18.26 -14.27
C PRO A 181 -12.84 18.42 -12.76
N SER A 182 -14.03 18.29 -12.16
CA SER A 182 -14.19 18.38 -10.70
C SER A 182 -13.59 17.20 -9.94
N LYS A 183 -13.30 16.08 -10.64
CA LYS A 183 -12.75 14.85 -10.06
C LYS A 183 -11.24 14.70 -10.27
N SER A 184 -10.78 15.01 -11.47
CA SER A 184 -9.38 15.12 -11.89
C SER A 184 -9.37 16.01 -13.14
N GLY A 185 -8.45 16.96 -13.24
CA GLY A 185 -8.35 17.87 -14.38
C GLY A 185 -7.18 17.58 -15.33
N CYS A 186 -6.21 16.78 -14.89
CA CYS A 186 -4.94 16.60 -15.58
C CYS A 186 -5.01 15.43 -16.57
N ASN A 187 -4.88 15.73 -17.87
CA ASN A 187 -4.81 14.70 -18.94
C ASN A 187 -3.39 14.16 -19.16
N THR A 188 -2.41 14.62 -18.38
CA THR A 188 -1.03 14.17 -18.44
C THR A 188 -0.61 13.72 -17.05
N GLU A 189 -1.56 13.11 -16.33
CA GLU A 189 -1.38 12.72 -14.93
C GLU A 189 -0.34 11.60 -14.82
N ILE A 190 -0.33 10.68 -15.79
CA ILE A 190 0.59 9.53 -15.81
C ILE A 190 2.04 9.96 -15.98
N SER A 191 2.34 10.88 -16.91
CA SER A 191 3.70 11.40 -17.08
C SER A 191 4.17 12.18 -15.87
N ALA A 192 3.32 13.02 -15.27
CA ALA A 192 3.62 13.72 -14.02
C ALA A 192 3.92 12.75 -12.86
N LEU A 193 3.14 11.66 -12.74
CA LEU A 193 3.38 10.60 -11.76
C LEU A 193 4.73 9.91 -12.00
N ARG A 194 5.03 9.49 -13.22
CA ARG A 194 6.31 8.88 -13.61
C ARG A 194 7.48 9.79 -13.24
N ASP A 195 7.40 11.06 -13.63
CA ASP A 195 8.47 12.04 -13.43
C ASP A 195 8.71 12.34 -11.94
N ALA A 196 7.68 12.19 -11.10
CA ALA A 196 7.78 12.32 -9.65
C ALA A 196 8.34 11.05 -8.95
N GLY A 197 8.51 9.94 -9.66
CA GLY A 197 9.01 8.66 -9.12
C GLY A 197 7.92 7.61 -8.86
N CYS A 198 6.70 7.80 -9.37
CA CYS A 198 5.65 6.80 -9.25
C CYS A 198 6.03 5.53 -10.01
N TYR A 199 6.00 4.38 -9.34
CA TYR A 199 6.35 3.11 -9.98
C TYR A 199 5.15 2.35 -10.53
N CYS A 200 3.94 2.57 -10.00
CA CYS A 200 2.75 1.84 -10.39
C CYS A 200 1.45 2.49 -9.90
N ASP A 201 0.39 2.41 -10.70
CA ASP A 201 -0.98 2.77 -10.33
C ASP A 201 -1.78 1.55 -9.83
N PHE A 202 -2.55 1.76 -8.77
CA PHE A 202 -3.43 0.76 -8.17
C PHE A 202 -4.91 1.18 -8.16
N THR A 203 -5.32 2.13 -9.01
CA THR A 203 -6.68 2.71 -9.00
C THR A 203 -7.78 1.71 -9.38
N PHE A 204 -7.51 0.73 -10.26
CA PHE A 204 -8.56 -0.10 -10.87
C PHE A 204 -8.75 -1.47 -10.22
N PRO A 205 -9.98 -1.94 -9.97
CA PRO A 205 -11.18 -1.59 -10.73
C PRO A 205 -11.95 -0.37 -10.20
N ALA A 206 -12.64 0.30 -11.12
CA ALA A 206 -13.53 1.45 -10.93
C ALA A 206 -14.91 1.21 -11.57
N ILE A 207 -15.46 -0.01 -11.40
CA ILE A 207 -16.66 -0.45 -12.12
C ILE A 207 -17.84 0.52 -11.87
N GLY A 208 -18.52 0.92 -12.95
CA GLY A 208 -19.63 1.88 -12.91
C GLY A 208 -19.21 3.33 -13.17
N SER A 209 -17.90 3.60 -13.16
CA SER A 209 -17.32 4.87 -13.59
C SER A 209 -17.01 4.88 -15.10
N LYS A 210 -17.00 6.07 -15.72
CA LYS A 210 -16.43 6.26 -17.06
C LYS A 210 -14.91 6.01 -17.08
N ALA A 211 -14.27 6.19 -15.93
CA ALA A 211 -12.85 5.97 -15.73
C ALA A 211 -12.45 4.49 -15.82
N GLN A 212 -13.37 3.53 -15.61
CA GLN A 212 -13.04 2.11 -15.75
C GLN A 212 -12.41 1.82 -17.13
N PRO A 213 -11.18 1.30 -17.20
CA PRO A 213 -10.53 0.98 -18.47
C PRO A 213 -11.21 -0.18 -19.20
N ARG A 214 -11.07 -0.18 -20.54
CA ARG A 214 -11.41 -1.34 -21.39
C ARG A 214 -10.52 -2.54 -21.12
N MET A 215 -9.25 -2.31 -20.80
CA MET A 215 -8.35 -3.33 -20.28
C MET A 215 -8.75 -3.69 -18.85
N SER A 216 -8.94 -4.97 -18.55
CA SER A 216 -9.48 -5.45 -17.27
C SER A 216 -8.82 -6.77 -16.86
N ASN A 217 -8.64 -7.00 -15.56
CA ASN A 217 -8.04 -8.22 -14.99
C ASN A 217 -6.64 -8.50 -15.54
N SER A 218 -5.79 -7.47 -15.57
CA SER A 218 -4.45 -7.51 -16.17
C SER A 218 -3.50 -6.56 -15.48
N ILE A 219 -2.21 -6.89 -15.55
CA ILE A 219 -1.09 -6.00 -15.23
C ILE A 219 -0.49 -5.56 -16.56
N TYR A 220 -0.38 -4.25 -16.79
CA TYR A 220 0.02 -3.72 -18.11
C TYR A 220 0.65 -2.33 -18.00
N TYR A 221 1.39 -1.95 -19.02
CA TYR A 221 1.93 -0.60 -19.17
C TYR A 221 0.98 0.30 -19.94
N ALA A 222 0.69 1.47 -19.37
CA ALA A 222 0.03 2.58 -20.05
C ALA A 222 1.10 3.53 -20.62
N THR A 223 0.79 4.15 -21.77
CA THR A 223 1.58 5.26 -22.33
C THR A 223 0.70 6.49 -22.32
N ASP A 224 1.19 7.55 -21.69
CA ASP A 224 0.48 8.79 -21.52
C ASP A 224 0.27 9.51 -22.85
N THR A 225 -0.78 10.31 -22.94
CA THR A 225 -1.08 11.12 -24.13
C THR A 225 -1.70 12.44 -23.68
N PRO A 226 -1.73 13.50 -24.52
CA PRO A 226 -2.44 14.73 -24.17
C PRO A 226 -3.97 14.57 -23.97
N SER A 227 -4.52 13.41 -24.34
CA SER A 227 -5.93 13.08 -24.16
C SER A 227 -6.13 12.33 -22.84
N PRO A 228 -7.26 12.55 -22.14
CA PRO A 228 -7.53 11.85 -20.90
C PRO A 228 -7.66 10.35 -21.11
N LYS A 229 -7.52 9.60 -20.03
CA LYS A 229 -7.72 8.16 -19.97
C LYS A 229 -6.74 7.40 -20.87
N SER A 230 -5.50 7.85 -20.95
CA SER A 230 -4.45 7.23 -21.77
C SER A 230 -4.21 5.75 -21.41
N TYR A 231 -4.49 5.35 -20.16
CA TYR A 231 -4.45 3.97 -19.66
C TYR A 231 -5.58 3.04 -20.14
N ASP A 232 -6.55 3.51 -20.93
CA ASP A 232 -7.74 2.74 -21.30
C ASP A 232 -7.41 1.41 -22.02
N LEU A 233 -6.27 1.40 -22.74
CA LEU A 233 -5.58 0.23 -23.28
C LEU A 233 -4.09 0.36 -22.99
N GLY A 234 -3.35 -0.75 -23.08
CA GLY A 234 -1.90 -0.73 -22.97
C GLY A 234 -1.26 -2.07 -23.33
N THR A 235 0.03 -2.18 -23.03
CA THR A 235 0.84 -3.38 -23.33
C THR A 235 0.90 -4.27 -22.10
N ALA A 236 0.42 -5.51 -22.20
CA ALA A 236 0.46 -6.45 -21.09
C ALA A 236 1.91 -6.69 -20.61
N VAL A 237 2.10 -6.75 -19.30
CA VAL A 237 3.37 -7.20 -18.70
C VAL A 237 3.55 -8.69 -19.01
N GLU A 238 4.71 -9.05 -19.55
CA GLU A 238 4.98 -10.39 -20.08
C GLU A 238 6.42 -10.81 -19.80
N VAL A 239 6.60 -12.09 -19.45
CA VAL A 239 7.92 -12.69 -19.20
C VAL A 239 8.87 -12.44 -20.38
N GLY A 240 10.04 -11.89 -20.10
CA GLY A 240 11.13 -11.68 -21.05
C GLY A 240 10.92 -10.52 -22.03
N LYS A 241 9.87 -9.70 -21.86
CA LYS A 241 9.70 -8.46 -22.60
C LYS A 241 10.21 -7.28 -21.79
N ASP A 242 10.84 -6.34 -22.48
CA ASP A 242 11.29 -5.09 -21.85
C ASP A 242 10.08 -4.25 -21.41
N PRO A 243 10.21 -3.50 -20.31
CA PRO A 243 9.21 -2.53 -19.90
C PRO A 243 8.92 -1.53 -21.02
N SER A 244 7.67 -1.07 -21.11
CA SER A 244 7.24 -0.11 -22.13
C SER A 244 6.35 0.96 -21.52
N GLY A 245 6.05 2.02 -22.26
CA GLY A 245 5.18 3.10 -21.80
C GLY A 245 5.74 3.86 -20.60
N ASP A 246 4.83 4.48 -19.85
CA ASP A 246 5.15 5.47 -18.82
C ASP A 246 4.86 4.99 -17.40
N LEU A 247 3.82 4.18 -17.21
CA LEU A 247 3.44 3.68 -15.89
C LEU A 247 2.77 2.31 -15.97
N MET A 248 3.11 1.43 -15.03
CA MET A 248 2.41 0.17 -14.85
C MET A 248 1.04 0.41 -14.18
N ILE A 249 0.00 -0.22 -14.72
CA ILE A 249 -1.34 -0.26 -14.14
C ILE A 249 -1.57 -1.66 -13.55
N PHE A 250 -1.77 -1.72 -12.24
CA PHE A 250 -1.95 -2.96 -11.50
C PHE A 250 -3.41 -3.15 -11.09
N GLN A 251 -4.12 -3.96 -11.86
CA GLN A 251 -5.56 -4.14 -11.65
C GLN A 251 -5.89 -5.26 -10.68
N GLY A 252 -6.97 -5.06 -9.93
CA GLY A 252 -7.62 -6.10 -9.15
C GLY A 252 -8.63 -6.90 -9.98
N PRO A 253 -9.10 -8.03 -9.43
CA PRO A 253 -10.09 -8.86 -10.10
C PRO A 253 -11.44 -8.13 -10.17
N CYS A 254 -12.07 -8.16 -11.34
CA CYS A 254 -13.42 -7.70 -11.60
C CYS A 254 -14.14 -8.66 -12.54
N GLY A 255 -15.46 -8.79 -12.39
CA GLY A 255 -16.23 -9.66 -13.27
C GLY A 255 -17.67 -9.86 -12.84
N PHE A 256 -18.35 -10.76 -13.52
CA PHE A 256 -19.69 -11.18 -13.15
C PHE A 256 -19.63 -12.49 -12.36
N ASN A 257 -20.07 -12.46 -11.12
CA ASN A 257 -20.24 -13.63 -10.29
C ASN A 257 -21.59 -14.28 -10.60
N HIS A 258 -21.56 -15.38 -11.34
CA HIS A 258 -22.76 -16.12 -11.74
C HIS A 258 -23.52 -16.75 -10.56
N ARG A 259 -22.86 -17.01 -9.43
CA ARG A 259 -23.48 -17.63 -8.25
C ARG A 259 -24.32 -16.63 -7.46
N THR A 260 -23.83 -15.41 -7.33
CA THR A 260 -24.56 -14.30 -6.68
C THR A 260 -25.35 -13.46 -7.68
N VAL A 261 -25.23 -13.77 -8.98
CA VAL A 261 -25.82 -13.01 -10.10
C VAL A 261 -25.46 -11.53 -9.98
N TRP A 262 -24.19 -11.24 -9.70
CA TRP A 262 -23.75 -9.90 -9.32
C TRP A 262 -22.38 -9.50 -9.89
N PHE A 263 -22.13 -8.20 -10.01
CA PHE A 263 -20.80 -7.69 -10.34
C PHE A 263 -19.90 -7.75 -9.11
N GLU A 264 -18.73 -8.32 -9.30
CA GLU A 264 -17.63 -8.36 -8.34
C GLU A 264 -16.55 -7.39 -8.80
N ASP A 265 -16.08 -6.56 -7.89
CA ASP A 265 -15.03 -5.57 -8.10
C ASP A 265 -13.90 -5.67 -7.07
N ALA A 266 -13.89 -6.73 -6.24
CA ALA A 266 -12.91 -6.94 -5.18
C ALA A 266 -12.91 -5.85 -4.10
N ALA A 267 -14.01 -5.08 -3.97
CA ALA A 267 -14.20 -4.13 -2.89
C ALA A 267 -14.51 -4.87 -1.57
N VAL A 268 -13.74 -4.63 -0.51
CA VAL A 268 -14.02 -5.13 0.84
C VAL A 268 -14.57 -3.97 1.68
N GLU A 269 -15.90 -3.88 1.70
CA GLU A 269 -16.62 -2.67 2.09
C GLU A 269 -17.90 -3.00 2.83
N SER A 270 -18.42 -2.05 3.60
CA SER A 270 -19.70 -2.22 4.31
C SER A 270 -20.87 -2.60 3.38
N TYR A 271 -20.85 -2.14 2.12
CA TYR A 271 -21.86 -2.48 1.11
C TYR A 271 -21.53 -3.72 0.26
N SER A 272 -20.30 -4.21 0.35
CA SER A 272 -19.78 -5.41 -0.32
C SER A 272 -19.21 -6.34 0.75
N PRO A 273 -20.09 -6.98 1.55
CA PRO A 273 -19.68 -7.69 2.74
C PRO A 273 -18.76 -8.87 2.42
N ILE A 274 -17.94 -9.21 3.40
CA ILE A 274 -17.04 -10.37 3.38
C ILE A 274 -17.89 -11.66 3.34
N SER A 275 -17.56 -12.57 2.43
CA SER A 275 -18.14 -13.92 2.40
C SER A 275 -17.18 -14.91 1.75
N ARG A 276 -17.23 -16.19 2.16
CA ARG A 276 -16.33 -17.22 1.66
C ARG A 276 -16.48 -17.45 0.16
N GLU A 277 -17.68 -17.27 -0.39
CA GLU A 277 -17.98 -17.46 -1.80
C GLU A 277 -17.25 -16.46 -2.71
N ARG A 278 -16.85 -15.30 -2.17
CA ARG A 278 -16.15 -14.26 -2.92
C ARG A 278 -14.69 -14.63 -3.23
N LEU A 279 -14.06 -15.51 -2.44
CA LEU A 279 -12.68 -15.94 -2.68
C LEU A 279 -12.53 -16.54 -4.09
N ASN A 280 -13.46 -17.41 -4.50
CA ASN A 280 -13.43 -17.96 -5.85
C ASN A 280 -13.67 -16.87 -6.92
N ALA A 281 -14.56 -15.92 -6.65
CA ALA A 281 -14.80 -14.80 -7.56
C ALA A 281 -13.56 -13.90 -7.72
N TRP A 282 -12.75 -13.73 -6.66
CA TRP A 282 -11.50 -12.99 -6.69
C TRP A 282 -10.37 -13.75 -7.41
N ALA A 283 -10.30 -15.07 -7.24
CA ALA A 283 -9.28 -15.89 -7.89
C ALA A 283 -9.59 -16.17 -9.38
N SER A 284 -10.87 -16.29 -9.73
CA SER A 284 -11.30 -16.76 -11.07
C SER A 284 -10.85 -15.91 -12.26
N PRO A 285 -10.68 -14.57 -12.16
CA PRO A 285 -10.13 -13.81 -13.26
C PRO A 285 -8.69 -14.20 -13.58
N HIS A 286 -7.96 -14.80 -12.62
CA HIS A 286 -6.61 -15.32 -12.80
C HIS A 286 -5.68 -14.24 -13.35
N VAL A 287 -5.52 -13.15 -12.58
CA VAL A 287 -4.63 -12.03 -12.91
C VAL A 287 -3.18 -12.47 -12.66
N HIS A 288 -2.35 -12.38 -13.70
CA HIS A 288 -0.94 -12.77 -13.67
C HIS A 288 -0.14 -12.00 -14.74
N VAL A 289 1.18 -11.96 -14.57
CA VAL A 289 2.12 -11.56 -15.63
C VAL A 289 2.09 -12.60 -16.75
N GLN A 290 1.89 -12.19 -18.00
CA GLN A 290 1.76 -13.14 -19.11
C GLN A 290 3.01 -14.02 -19.23
N GLY A 291 2.83 -15.34 -19.35
CA GLY A 291 3.92 -16.31 -19.31
C GLY A 291 4.29 -16.80 -17.90
N ARG A 292 3.70 -16.24 -16.83
CA ARG A 292 3.84 -16.69 -15.43
C ARG A 292 2.47 -17.01 -14.79
N PRO A 293 1.68 -17.95 -15.34
CA PRO A 293 0.32 -18.23 -14.85
C PRO A 293 0.25 -18.87 -13.46
N GLU A 294 1.35 -19.43 -12.96
CA GLU A 294 1.42 -20.07 -11.65
C GLU A 294 1.45 -19.07 -10.48
N TRP A 295 1.78 -17.80 -10.73
CA TRP A 295 1.73 -16.70 -9.77
C TRP A 295 0.45 -15.88 -9.96
N LEU A 296 -0.54 -16.14 -9.11
CA LEU A 296 -1.84 -15.47 -9.13
C LEU A 296 -1.83 -14.25 -8.22
N PHE A 297 -2.10 -13.08 -8.79
CA PHE A 297 -2.31 -11.84 -8.03
C PHE A 297 -3.78 -11.60 -7.74
N ILE A 298 -4.09 -11.28 -6.49
CA ILE A 298 -5.41 -10.86 -6.03
C ILE A 298 -5.25 -9.53 -5.30
N LYS A 299 -5.57 -8.44 -6.00
CA LYS A 299 -5.63 -7.10 -5.40
C LYS A 299 -7.04 -6.78 -4.93
N LEU A 300 -7.25 -6.71 -3.64
CA LEU A 300 -8.48 -6.22 -3.01
C LEU A 300 -8.38 -4.73 -2.73
N HIS A 301 -9.51 -4.03 -2.71
CA HIS A 301 -9.52 -2.60 -2.37
C HIS A 301 -10.59 -2.23 -1.34
N CYS A 302 -10.40 -1.12 -0.63
CA CYS A 302 -11.36 -0.60 0.34
C CYS A 302 -11.21 0.91 0.58
N HIS A 303 -12.14 1.47 1.35
CA HIS A 303 -12.06 2.77 2.02
C HIS A 303 -12.04 2.49 3.53
N GLY A 304 -10.89 2.18 4.09
CA GLY A 304 -10.72 1.60 5.42
C GLY A 304 -11.27 2.50 6.53
N MET A 305 -11.07 3.82 6.44
CA MET A 305 -11.60 4.78 7.42
C MET A 305 -13.14 4.87 7.38
N GLN A 306 -13.72 4.81 6.18
CA GLN A 306 -15.16 4.87 5.95
C GLN A 306 -15.86 3.55 6.26
N SER A 307 -15.14 2.44 6.11
CA SER A 307 -15.56 1.08 6.45
C SER A 307 -14.89 0.56 7.73
N LYS A 308 -14.57 1.46 8.68
CA LYS A 308 -13.99 1.09 9.99
C LYS A 308 -14.83 0.04 10.73
N GLU A 309 -16.15 0.14 10.63
CA GLU A 309 -17.08 -0.84 11.22
C GLU A 309 -17.04 -2.24 10.58
N LEU A 310 -16.38 -2.38 9.42
CA LEU A 310 -16.04 -3.68 8.86
C LEU A 310 -14.60 -4.05 9.23
N TRP A 311 -13.64 -3.16 8.96
CA TRP A 311 -12.22 -3.46 9.01
C TRP A 311 -11.67 -3.72 10.42
N CYS A 312 -12.33 -3.16 11.43
CA CYS A 312 -11.96 -3.26 12.83
C CYS A 312 -12.79 -4.30 13.60
N LYS A 313 -13.37 -5.30 12.91
CA LYS A 313 -14.23 -6.33 13.52
C LYS A 313 -13.79 -7.76 13.14
N PRO A 314 -14.25 -8.79 13.89
CA PRO A 314 -13.86 -10.20 13.66
C PRO A 314 -14.11 -10.76 12.25
N GLN A 315 -14.97 -10.13 11.46
CA GLN A 315 -15.23 -10.51 10.07
C GLN A 315 -13.98 -10.40 9.19
N VAL A 316 -13.07 -9.46 9.47
CA VAL A 316 -11.79 -9.38 8.75
C VAL A 316 -10.88 -10.54 9.07
N ARG A 317 -10.75 -10.89 10.35
CA ARG A 317 -10.02 -12.11 10.77
C ARG A 317 -10.54 -13.33 10.03
N GLN A 318 -11.86 -13.50 10.01
CA GLN A 318 -12.51 -14.62 9.33
C GLN A 318 -12.21 -14.64 7.82
N MET A 319 -12.14 -13.48 7.15
CA MET A 319 -11.73 -13.40 5.75
C MET A 319 -10.34 -13.99 5.52
N PHE A 320 -9.35 -13.58 6.32
CA PHE A 320 -7.98 -14.06 6.17
C PHE A 320 -7.82 -15.53 6.56
N GLU A 321 -8.57 -16.00 7.56
CA GLU A 321 -8.64 -17.42 7.91
C GLU A 321 -9.18 -18.25 6.74
N TRP A 322 -10.25 -17.79 6.07
CA TRP A 322 -10.75 -18.47 4.87
C TRP A 322 -9.75 -18.44 3.71
N MET A 323 -9.02 -17.33 3.51
CA MET A 323 -7.97 -17.27 2.50
C MET A 323 -6.89 -18.31 2.78
N LYS A 324 -6.47 -18.43 4.04
CA LYS A 324 -5.50 -19.44 4.46
C LYS A 324 -6.03 -20.86 4.23
N GLU A 325 -7.24 -21.17 4.67
CA GLU A 325 -7.88 -22.48 4.46
C GLU A 325 -8.00 -22.85 2.97
N GLU A 326 -8.32 -21.88 2.11
CA GLU A 326 -8.62 -22.13 0.70
C GLU A 326 -7.35 -22.11 -0.19
N TRP A 327 -6.37 -21.27 0.15
CA TRP A 327 -5.25 -20.97 -0.72
C TRP A 327 -3.89 -21.42 -0.20
N HIS A 328 -3.76 -21.79 1.08
CA HIS A 328 -2.53 -22.35 1.62
C HIS A 328 -2.68 -23.88 1.78
N THR A 329 -2.04 -24.64 0.90
CA THR A 329 -2.07 -26.11 0.88
C THR A 329 -0.67 -26.66 0.59
N ASP A 330 -0.46 -27.98 0.69
CA ASP A 330 0.83 -28.61 0.38
C ASP A 330 1.39 -28.25 -1.01
N ASN A 331 0.53 -27.92 -1.97
CA ASN A 331 0.89 -27.58 -3.35
C ASN A 331 0.71 -26.09 -3.69
N ARG A 332 0.31 -25.25 -2.73
CA ARG A 332 0.04 -23.84 -2.98
C ARG A 332 0.44 -22.98 -1.79
N ARG A 333 1.25 -21.96 -2.06
CA ARG A 333 1.67 -20.95 -1.09
C ARG A 333 0.76 -19.73 -1.13
N LEU A 334 0.43 -19.23 0.04
CA LEU A 334 -0.24 -17.95 0.21
C LEU A 334 0.82 -16.92 0.59
N HIS A 335 0.75 -15.73 -0.01
CA HIS A 335 1.64 -14.60 0.25
C HIS A 335 0.80 -13.37 0.55
N PHE A 336 1.00 -12.77 1.73
CA PHE A 336 0.42 -11.46 2.04
C PHE A 336 1.45 -10.38 1.75
N VAL A 337 1.13 -9.49 0.80
CA VAL A 337 2.06 -8.47 0.30
C VAL A 337 1.43 -7.09 0.30
N ASN A 338 2.26 -6.05 0.41
CA ASN A 338 1.83 -4.69 0.13
C ASN A 338 1.96 -4.34 -1.38
N ALA A 339 1.56 -3.14 -1.78
CA ALA A 339 1.55 -2.72 -3.19
C ALA A 339 2.95 -2.74 -3.83
N ARG A 340 3.97 -2.23 -3.13
CA ARG A 340 5.36 -2.23 -3.59
C ARG A 340 5.88 -3.63 -3.85
N GLU A 341 5.60 -4.55 -2.93
CA GLU A 341 6.02 -5.93 -3.04
C GLU A 341 5.28 -6.67 -4.16
N ALA A 342 3.97 -6.42 -4.33
CA ALA A 342 3.21 -6.95 -5.46
C ALA A 342 3.80 -6.46 -6.80
N TYR A 343 4.19 -5.19 -6.89
CA TYR A 343 4.92 -4.65 -8.04
C TYR A 343 6.26 -5.36 -8.24
N ASN A 344 7.09 -5.46 -7.20
CA ASN A 344 8.39 -6.14 -7.29
C ASN A 344 8.28 -7.60 -7.74
N ILE A 345 7.30 -8.35 -7.23
CA ILE A 345 7.04 -9.72 -7.67
C ILE A 345 6.61 -9.75 -9.15
N ALA A 346 5.77 -8.81 -9.59
CA ALA A 346 5.40 -8.71 -11.00
C ALA A 346 6.61 -8.36 -11.90
N LYS A 347 7.50 -7.48 -11.46
CA LYS A 347 8.75 -7.15 -12.15
C LYS A 347 9.74 -8.33 -12.17
N ALA A 348 9.80 -9.12 -11.11
CA ALA A 348 10.58 -10.35 -11.09
C ALA A 348 10.01 -11.39 -12.08
N ALA A 349 8.69 -11.55 -12.12
CA ALA A 349 8.03 -12.39 -13.10
C ALA A 349 8.34 -11.94 -14.53
N GLU A 350 8.21 -10.63 -14.80
CA GLU A 350 8.57 -10.03 -16.09
C GLU A 350 10.03 -10.30 -16.47
N ALA A 351 10.97 -10.20 -15.52
CA ALA A 351 12.37 -10.54 -15.71
C ALA A 351 12.65 -12.06 -15.85
N GLY A 352 11.61 -12.90 -15.94
CA GLY A 352 11.74 -14.35 -16.11
C GLY A 352 12.15 -15.10 -14.86
N LYS A 353 12.08 -14.46 -13.67
CA LYS A 353 12.31 -15.15 -12.40
C LYS A 353 11.25 -16.22 -12.17
N GLN A 354 11.64 -17.24 -11.40
CA GLN A 354 10.89 -18.47 -11.12
C GLN A 354 11.01 -18.80 -9.64
N GLY A 355 10.25 -19.79 -9.18
CA GLY A 355 10.31 -20.27 -7.80
C GLY A 355 9.34 -19.53 -6.90
N ASP A 356 9.78 -19.21 -5.69
CA ASP A 356 8.95 -18.60 -4.65
C ASP A 356 8.90 -17.06 -4.80
N PRO A 357 7.71 -16.44 -4.96
CA PRO A 357 7.53 -14.99 -4.97
C PRO A 357 8.14 -14.25 -3.77
N ALA A 358 8.21 -14.88 -2.60
CA ALA A 358 8.73 -14.24 -1.39
C ALA A 358 10.20 -13.81 -1.52
N ASP A 359 10.98 -14.49 -2.37
CA ASP A 359 12.37 -14.15 -2.66
C ASP A 359 12.51 -12.82 -3.43
N TYR A 360 11.40 -12.29 -3.97
CA TYR A 360 11.37 -11.16 -4.88
C TYR A 360 10.63 -9.94 -4.35
N VAL A 361 10.25 -9.91 -3.06
CA VAL A 361 9.50 -8.79 -2.46
C VAL A 361 10.26 -7.45 -2.51
N ASN A 362 11.59 -7.49 -2.67
CA ASN A 362 12.47 -6.32 -2.81
C ASN A 362 13.25 -6.33 -4.14
N PHE A 363 12.68 -6.90 -5.21
CA PHE A 363 13.40 -7.13 -6.48
C PHE A 363 13.92 -5.88 -7.18
N GLU A 364 13.08 -4.84 -7.36
CA GLU A 364 13.46 -3.60 -8.04
C GLU A 364 13.46 -2.39 -7.10
N ILE A 365 12.49 -2.34 -6.19
CA ILE A 365 12.31 -1.24 -5.25
C ILE A 365 12.55 -1.76 -3.83
N ALA A 366 13.59 -1.27 -3.18
CA ALA A 366 13.87 -1.58 -1.78
C ALA A 366 12.72 -1.12 -0.87
N GLN A 367 12.61 -1.73 0.31
CA GLN A 367 11.60 -1.35 1.29
C GLN A 367 11.77 0.11 1.75
N PRO A 368 10.68 0.81 2.10
CA PRO A 368 10.78 2.19 2.55
C PRO A 368 11.45 2.29 3.92
N ALA A 369 12.11 3.42 4.18
CA ALA A 369 12.88 3.67 5.39
C ALA A 369 12.05 3.54 6.67
N ASN A 370 10.76 3.89 6.61
CA ASN A 370 9.84 3.76 7.73
C ASN A 370 9.46 2.31 8.10
N ARG A 371 9.90 1.31 7.32
CA ARG A 371 9.87 -0.11 7.71
C ARG A 371 11.01 -0.48 8.65
N LEU A 372 12.07 0.31 8.67
CA LEU A 372 13.29 0.06 9.42
C LEU A 372 13.55 1.06 10.54
N ILE A 373 12.97 2.26 10.41
CA ILE A 373 13.19 3.38 11.31
C ILE A 373 11.85 4.02 11.65
N HIS A 374 11.64 4.30 12.93
CA HIS A 374 10.46 5.03 13.40
C HIS A 374 10.89 6.13 14.36
N CYS A 375 10.39 7.35 14.17
CA CYS A 375 10.58 8.44 15.11
C CYS A 375 9.23 9.07 15.47
N GLN A 376 9.09 9.50 16.73
CA GLN A 376 7.90 10.24 17.18
C GLN A 376 7.83 11.67 16.61
N SER A 377 8.96 12.20 16.16
CA SER A 377 9.06 13.48 15.47
C SER A 377 9.34 13.28 13.98
N PRO A 378 9.08 14.29 13.14
CA PRO A 378 9.54 14.30 11.76
C PRO A 378 11.06 14.11 11.67
N TRP A 379 11.50 13.39 10.64
CA TRP A 379 12.88 13.05 10.38
C TRP A 379 13.16 12.94 8.88
N GLN A 380 14.41 13.16 8.50
CA GLN A 380 14.90 13.05 7.14
C GLN A 380 15.99 12.00 7.08
N LEU A 381 15.84 11.04 6.17
CA LEU A 381 16.90 10.11 5.83
C LEU A 381 17.94 10.82 4.96
N LEU A 382 19.21 10.79 5.39
CA LEU A 382 20.31 11.42 4.67
C LEU A 382 21.25 10.39 4.04
N GLN A 383 21.40 9.23 4.69
CA GLN A 383 22.19 8.11 4.17
C GLN A 383 21.69 6.81 4.80
N PHE A 384 21.61 5.74 4.01
CA PHE A 384 21.29 4.40 4.47
C PHE A 384 22.17 3.40 3.73
N SER A 385 22.84 2.49 4.42
CA SER A 385 23.65 1.43 3.81
C SER A 385 23.84 0.30 4.82
N ASN A 386 24.40 -0.82 4.37
CA ASN A 386 24.75 -1.93 5.26
C ASN A 386 25.80 -1.57 6.32
N THR A 387 26.49 -0.44 6.18
CA THR A 387 27.56 0.02 7.07
C THR A 387 27.28 1.34 7.78
N GLN A 388 26.23 2.07 7.38
CA GLN A 388 26.00 3.42 7.86
C GLN A 388 24.54 3.85 7.73
N LEU A 389 24.00 4.43 8.80
CA LEU A 389 22.77 5.21 8.80
C LEU A 389 23.09 6.66 9.17
N LYS A 390 22.51 7.62 8.45
CA LYS A 390 22.51 9.03 8.83
C LYS A 390 21.14 9.62 8.64
N LEU A 391 20.63 10.27 9.67
CA LEU A 391 19.35 10.97 9.62
C LEU A 391 19.41 12.30 10.38
N SER A 392 18.59 13.24 9.95
CA SER A 392 18.24 14.41 10.76
C SER A 392 16.84 14.27 11.34
N LEU A 393 16.58 14.81 12.52
CA LEU A 393 15.24 14.79 13.11
C LEU A 393 14.95 16.07 13.88
N ASP A 394 13.69 16.51 13.85
CA ASP A 394 13.22 17.68 14.61
C ASP A 394 12.85 17.25 16.04
N SER A 395 13.83 17.14 16.93
CA SER A 395 13.59 16.63 18.28
C SER A 395 12.91 17.68 19.15
N GLY A 396 11.69 17.40 19.61
CA GLY A 396 10.99 18.15 20.65
C GLY A 396 11.14 17.52 22.06
N PRO A 397 10.41 18.03 23.07
CA PRO A 397 10.43 17.45 24.41
C PRO A 397 9.93 16.00 24.41
N ALA A 398 10.84 15.08 24.71
CA ALA A 398 10.66 13.61 24.69
C ALA A 398 10.44 13.01 23.29
N THR A 399 11.49 13.02 22.46
CA THR A 399 11.48 12.37 21.14
C THR A 399 12.10 10.98 21.21
N THR A 400 11.36 9.94 20.80
CA THR A 400 11.89 8.58 20.67
C THR A 400 12.19 8.23 19.21
N LEU A 401 13.41 7.78 18.94
CA LEU A 401 13.83 7.16 17.68
C LEU A 401 14.02 5.66 17.89
N MET A 402 13.53 4.86 16.97
CA MET A 402 13.65 3.40 16.96
C MET A 402 14.23 2.96 15.62
N ALA A 403 15.22 2.08 15.66
CA ALA A 403 15.85 1.56 14.45
C ALA A 403 16.41 0.16 14.74
N GLY A 404 15.76 -0.88 14.20
CA GLY A 404 16.01 -2.26 14.62
C GLY A 404 15.74 -2.46 16.12
N ASN A 405 16.72 -2.96 16.87
CA ASN A 405 16.61 -3.09 18.33
C ASN A 405 17.08 -1.84 19.10
N LEU A 406 17.54 -0.80 18.40
CA LEU A 406 17.99 0.44 19.03
C LEU A 406 16.81 1.35 19.37
N VAL A 407 16.86 1.96 20.56
CA VAL A 407 15.93 3.00 20.99
C VAL A 407 16.72 4.20 21.51
N LEU A 408 16.55 5.38 20.91
CA LEU A 408 17.12 6.64 21.41
C LEU A 408 16.02 7.50 22.00
N GLN A 409 16.23 8.07 23.19
CA GLN A 409 15.29 9.00 23.82
C GLN A 409 15.93 10.37 24.04
N PHE A 410 15.38 11.38 23.40
CA PHE A 410 15.86 12.76 23.51
C PHE A 410 14.97 13.54 24.49
N HIS A 411 15.57 14.08 25.55
CA HIS A 411 14.89 14.89 26.55
C HIS A 411 15.30 16.36 26.39
N ASP A 412 14.70 17.03 25.40
CA ASP A 412 14.94 18.45 25.15
C ASP A 412 13.87 19.36 25.73
N HIS A 413 14.27 20.58 26.10
CA HIS A 413 13.30 21.63 26.47
C HIS A 413 12.75 22.40 25.25
N SER A 414 13.28 22.21 24.04
CA SER A 414 12.85 22.94 22.84
C SER A 414 13.12 22.18 21.52
N PRO A 415 12.20 22.22 20.53
CA PRO A 415 12.35 21.59 19.22
C PRO A 415 13.56 22.09 18.42
N ARG A 416 14.47 21.20 17.98
CA ARG A 416 15.60 21.55 17.07
C ARG A 416 16.03 20.37 16.18
N PRO A 417 16.60 20.63 15.00
CA PRO A 417 17.22 19.59 14.18
C PRO A 417 18.40 18.93 14.91
N ARG A 418 18.43 17.61 14.94
CA ARG A 418 19.54 16.78 15.44
C ARG A 418 20.05 15.88 14.34
N MET A 419 21.37 15.68 14.32
CA MET A 419 22.02 14.71 13.47
C MET A 419 22.29 13.43 14.26
N VAL A 420 21.84 12.30 13.72
CA VAL A 420 22.14 10.96 14.23
C VAL A 420 22.87 10.20 13.13
N GLU A 421 24.08 9.75 13.44
CA GLU A 421 24.89 8.89 12.60
C GLU A 421 25.13 7.57 13.32
N MET A 422 24.94 6.44 12.63
CA MET A 422 25.19 5.12 13.16
C MET A 422 26.11 4.37 12.19
N GLN A 423 27.19 3.78 12.69
CA GLN A 423 28.01 2.84 11.94
C GLN A 423 27.50 1.43 12.21
N LEU A 424 27.36 0.64 11.15
CA LEU A 424 26.83 -0.72 11.16
C LEU A 424 27.92 -1.72 10.74
N SER A 425 27.93 -2.90 11.34
CA SER A 425 28.78 -4.04 10.95
C SER A 425 27.98 -5.31 11.13
N HIS A 426 27.77 -6.10 10.07
CA HIS A 426 26.96 -7.33 10.12
C HIS A 426 25.57 -7.10 10.75
N ASN A 427 24.92 -6.00 10.38
CA ASN A 427 23.68 -5.54 10.98
C ASN A 427 23.81 -5.23 12.48
N GLU A 428 24.98 -4.99 13.05
CA GLU A 428 25.13 -4.51 14.43
C GLU A 428 25.51 -3.03 14.44
N VAL A 429 24.89 -2.22 15.28
CA VAL A 429 25.31 -0.82 15.50
C VAL A 429 26.63 -0.83 16.25
N VAL A 430 27.72 -0.55 15.56
CA VAL A 430 29.05 -0.49 16.17
C VAL A 430 29.26 0.82 16.90
N THR A 431 28.79 1.92 16.31
CA THR A 431 29.02 3.26 16.87
C THR A 431 27.83 4.15 16.59
N ILE A 432 27.35 4.84 17.61
CA ILE A 432 26.35 5.91 17.46
C ILE A 432 27.04 7.25 17.71
N ARG A 433 26.82 8.22 16.80
CA ARG A 433 27.19 9.62 16.94
C ARG A 433 25.94 10.49 16.90
N VAL A 434 25.76 11.29 17.94
CA VAL A 434 24.67 12.26 18.05
C VAL A 434 25.27 13.62 18.36
N ASP A 435 24.91 14.64 17.57
CA ASP A 435 25.14 16.03 17.98
C ASP A 435 24.10 16.38 19.06
N SER A 436 24.52 16.43 20.33
CA SER A 436 23.59 16.55 21.45
C SER A 436 23.92 17.71 22.37
N ARG A 437 22.93 18.54 22.75
CA ARG A 437 22.99 19.50 23.89
C ARG A 437 22.37 18.97 25.20
N ALA A 438 21.83 17.76 25.23
CA ALA A 438 21.34 16.98 26.38
C ALA A 438 20.53 15.79 25.83
N GLY A 439 20.56 14.63 26.49
CA GLY A 439 19.75 13.46 26.11
C GLY A 439 20.14 12.20 26.90
N ALA A 440 19.43 11.10 26.69
CA ALA A 440 19.81 9.81 27.25
C ALA A 440 19.69 8.71 26.19
N LEU A 441 20.72 7.89 26.07
CA LEU A 441 20.66 6.65 25.31
C LEU A 441 20.11 5.53 26.20
N HIS A 442 19.15 4.77 25.70
CA HIS A 442 18.69 3.52 26.28
C HIS A 442 18.85 2.39 25.27
N THR A 443 19.84 1.53 25.44
CA THR A 443 19.95 0.32 24.62
C THR A 443 19.01 -0.76 25.16
N HIS A 444 18.61 -1.71 24.31
CA HIS A 444 17.66 -2.78 24.67
C HIS A 444 18.19 -3.69 25.80
N ASP A 445 19.50 -3.79 25.98
CA ASP A 445 20.15 -4.50 27.11
C ASP A 445 20.05 -3.74 28.45
N GLY A 446 19.38 -2.58 28.47
CA GLY A 446 19.17 -1.77 29.66
C GLY A 446 20.34 -0.83 29.96
N THR A 447 21.34 -0.74 29.08
CA THR A 447 22.45 0.21 29.27
C THR A 447 21.92 1.64 29.13
N TYR A 448 22.20 2.43 30.16
CA TYR A 448 21.79 3.83 30.26
C TYR A 448 23.02 4.71 30.19
N GLN A 449 23.06 5.61 29.22
CA GLN A 449 24.12 6.61 29.12
C GLN A 449 23.52 8.01 28.97
N HIS A 450 23.88 8.87 29.91
CA HIS A 450 23.54 10.29 29.82
C HIS A 450 24.44 10.96 28.76
N LEU A 451 23.84 11.68 27.83
CA LEU A 451 24.53 12.38 26.75
C LEU A 451 24.76 13.84 27.16
N GLU A 452 26.03 14.20 27.38
CA GLU A 452 26.43 15.56 27.68
C GLU A 452 26.19 16.55 26.53
N PRO A 453 25.89 17.82 26.86
CA PRO A 453 25.69 18.88 25.89
C PRO A 453 26.91 19.28 25.05
N GLY A 454 26.71 19.57 23.76
CA GLY A 454 27.73 20.03 22.81
C GLY A 454 28.77 18.97 22.42
N VAL A 455 28.55 17.70 22.76
CA VAL A 455 29.54 16.63 22.58
C VAL A 455 29.02 15.58 21.60
N ILE A 456 29.87 15.16 20.67
CA ILE A 456 29.65 13.95 19.87
C ILE A 456 29.90 12.76 20.79
N HIS A 457 28.83 12.11 21.23
CA HIS A 457 28.93 10.84 21.93
C HIS A 457 29.29 9.76 20.93
N THR A 458 30.25 8.89 21.25
CA THR A 458 30.59 7.67 20.51
C THR A 458 30.28 6.53 21.43
N ILE A 459 29.33 5.68 21.05
CA ILE A 459 28.82 4.63 21.91
C ILE A 459 28.96 3.31 21.20
N ASP A 460 29.74 2.40 21.81
CA ASP A 460 29.95 1.04 21.31
C ASP A 460 28.86 0.14 21.89
N THR A 461 27.98 -0.40 21.04
CA THR A 461 26.80 -1.16 21.49
C THR A 461 26.70 -2.53 20.81
N PRO A 462 26.44 -3.63 21.52
CA PRO A 462 26.11 -4.91 20.89
C PRO A 462 24.61 -4.91 20.53
N THR A 463 24.19 -4.10 19.56
CA THR A 463 22.78 -4.01 19.15
C THR A 463 22.60 -4.41 17.70
N THR A 464 21.72 -5.38 17.44
CA THR A 464 21.38 -5.88 16.10
C THR A 464 20.23 -5.09 15.43
N TRP A 465 20.40 -4.84 14.14
CA TRP A 465 19.43 -4.46 13.12
C TRP A 465 18.86 -5.74 12.50
N LYS A 466 17.57 -5.74 12.19
CA LYS A 466 16.94 -6.84 11.45
C LYS A 466 16.87 -6.51 9.97
#